data_AF-R0CL83-F1
#
_entry.id   AF-R0CL83-F1
#
_cell.length_a   1.000
_cell.length_b   1.000
_cell.length_c   1.000
_cell.angle_alpha   90.00
_cell.angle_beta   90.00
_cell.angle_gamma   90.00
#
_symmetry.space_group_name_H-M   'P 1'
#
loop_
_entity.id
_entity.type
_entity.pdbx_description
1 polymer ?
#
loop_
_entity_poly.entity_id
_entity_poly.type
_entity_poly.pdbx_seq_one_letter_code
_entity_poly.pdbx_strand_id
1 'polypeptide(L)'
;MKKRTLTDILYDYALYFIIGILLLVIIAMEPSFVRLSNVTTILTQSATKIIYACGVAGIIVLGGTDLALGREVGLAAVIAASLLQAADYSQRIFSLDTVPALPLIVPLLLVMVILAVILLR
;
A
#
# COMPACT_ATOMS: atom_id res chain seq x y z
N MET A 1 -5.16 -39.53 24.76
CA MET A 1 -5.59 -38.41 23.89
C MET A 1 -5.46 -37.12 24.69
N LYS A 2 -4.46 -36.29 24.38
CA LYS A 2 -4.19 -35.02 25.09
C LYS A 2 -5.37 -34.08 24.84
N LYS A 3 -6.12 -33.68 25.88
CA LYS A 3 -7.21 -32.71 25.73
C LYS A 3 -6.60 -31.39 25.28
N ARG A 4 -6.89 -30.97 24.04
CA ARG A 4 -6.51 -29.63 23.58
C ARG A 4 -7.30 -28.64 24.41
N THR A 5 -6.58 -27.74 25.07
CA THR A 5 -7.17 -26.72 25.93
C THR A 5 -7.79 -25.65 25.03
N LEU A 6 -8.90 -25.02 25.43
CA LEU A 6 -9.52 -23.96 24.63
C LEU A 6 -8.54 -22.81 24.32
N THR A 7 -7.59 -22.56 25.22
CA THR A 7 -6.48 -21.63 25.02
C THR A 7 -5.55 -22.04 23.88
N ASP A 8 -5.23 -23.32 23.70
CA ASP A 8 -4.35 -23.78 22.63
C ASP A 8 -4.99 -23.54 21.24
N ILE A 9 -6.30 -23.78 21.14
CA ILE A 9 -7.09 -23.49 19.92
C ILE A 9 -7.12 -21.98 19.66
N LEU A 10 -7.21 -21.16 20.70
CA LEU A 10 -7.24 -19.70 20.56
C LEU A 10 -5.90 -19.15 20.09
N TYR A 11 -4.77 -19.72 20.51
CA TYR A 11 -3.43 -19.32 20.06
C TYR A 11 -3.16 -19.76 18.62
N ASP A 12 -3.54 -21.00 18.25
CA ASP A 12 -3.34 -21.53 16.90
C ASP A 12 -4.12 -20.73 15.84
N TYR A 13 -5.29 -20.17 16.21
CA TYR A 13 -6.14 -19.37 15.32
C TYR A 13 -6.28 -17.90 15.74
N ALA A 14 -5.32 -17.39 16.53
CA ALA A 14 -5.40 -16.06 17.13
C ALA A 14 -5.62 -14.96 16.09
N LEU A 15 -4.90 -15.03 14.96
CA LEU A 15 -5.01 -14.05 13.87
C LEU A 15 -6.43 -13.99 13.29
N TYR A 16 -7.05 -15.15 13.02
CA TYR A 16 -8.40 -15.21 12.47
C TYR A 16 -9.41 -14.62 13.45
N PHE A 17 -9.23 -14.88 14.74
CA PHE A 17 -10.09 -14.35 15.79
C PHE A 17 -9.95 -12.82 15.92
N ILE A 18 -8.72 -12.30 15.89
CA ILE A 18 -8.42 -10.87 15.94
C ILE A 18 -9.04 -10.15 14.74
N ILE A 19 -8.85 -10.67 13.52
CA ILE A 19 -9.43 -10.10 12.30
C ILE A 19 -10.96 -10.13 12.37
N GLY A 20 -11.55 -11.24 12.85
CA GLY A 20 -13.00 -11.38 12.97
C GLY A 20 -13.62 -10.39 13.95
N ILE A 21 -13.02 -10.20 15.14
CA ILE A 21 -13.49 -9.21 16.12
C ILE A 21 -13.36 -7.79 15.56
N LEU A 22 -12.23 -7.47 14.93
CA LEU A 22 -12.03 -6.16 14.31
C LEU A 22 -13.10 -5.88 13.25
N LEU A 23 -13.41 -6.86 12.40
CA LEU A 23 -14.50 -6.75 11.41
C LEU A 23 -15.86 -6.49 12.07
N LEU A 24 -16.19 -7.22 13.13
CA LEU A 24 -17.46 -7.01 13.85
C LEU A 24 -17.57 -5.60 14.44
N VAL A 25 -16.48 -5.08 15.02
CA VAL A 25 -16.44 -3.71 15.57
C VAL A 25 -16.64 -2.68 14.45
N ILE A 26 -15.97 -2.85 13.30
CA ILE A 26 -16.11 -1.95 12.16
C ILE A 26 -17.54 -1.98 11.61
N ILE A 27 -18.15 -3.16 11.48
CA ILE A 27 -19.54 -3.30 11.01
C ILE A 27 -20.54 -2.68 12.00
N ALA A 28 -20.30 -2.79 13.31
CA ALA A 28 -21.14 -2.19 14.33
C ALA A 28 -21.06 -0.65 14.33
N MET A 29 -19.89 -0.08 14.05
CA MET A 29 -19.70 1.37 13.93
C MET A 29 -20.22 1.92 12.59
N GLU A 30 -20.00 1.19 11.49
CA GLU A 30 -20.31 1.61 10.14
C GLU A 30 -21.01 0.46 9.38
N PRO A 31 -22.35 0.32 9.48
CA PRO A 31 -23.09 -0.78 8.83
C PRO A 31 -23.07 -0.69 7.31
N SER A 32 -22.74 0.48 6.75
CA SER A 32 -22.52 0.67 5.32
C SER A 32 -21.27 -0.08 4.81
N PHE A 33 -20.37 -0.50 5.71
CA PHE A 33 -19.13 -1.19 5.38
C PHE A 33 -19.33 -2.48 4.58
N VAL A 34 -20.43 -3.21 4.85
CA VAL A 34 -20.75 -4.51 4.22
C VAL A 34 -21.36 -4.35 2.82
N ARG A 35 -21.64 -3.12 2.38
CA ARG A 35 -22.17 -2.89 1.03
C ARG A 35 -21.17 -3.35 -0.03
N LEU A 36 -21.68 -4.01 -1.07
CA LEU A 36 -20.86 -4.54 -2.17
C LEU A 36 -19.95 -3.47 -2.79
N SER A 37 -20.42 -2.23 -2.88
CA SER A 37 -19.67 -1.08 -3.40
C SER A 37 -18.47 -0.71 -2.52
N ASN A 38 -18.59 -0.83 -1.19
CA ASN A 38 -17.49 -0.53 -0.28
C ASN A 38 -16.46 -1.66 -0.28
N VAL A 39 -16.94 -2.91 -0.32
CA VAL A 39 -16.08 -4.10 -0.48
C VAL A 39 -15.27 -4.01 -1.77
N THR A 40 -15.89 -3.70 -2.91
CA THR A 40 -15.16 -3.58 -4.19
C THR A 40 -14.18 -2.41 -4.18
N THR A 41 -14.51 -1.28 -3.54
CA THR A 41 -13.59 -0.14 -3.39
C THR A 41 -12.36 -0.50 -2.55
N ILE A 42 -12.56 -1.18 -1.42
CA ILE A 42 -11.48 -1.65 -0.54
C ILE A 42 -10.60 -2.68 -1.26
N LEU A 43 -11.23 -3.63 -1.96
CA LEU A 43 -10.52 -4.65 -2.74
C LEU A 43 -9.71 -4.01 -3.86
N THR A 44 -10.26 -3.02 -4.58
CA THR A 44 -9.57 -2.30 -5.66
C THR A 44 -8.39 -1.51 -5.13
N GLN A 45 -8.54 -0.83 -3.98
CA GLN A 45 -7.43 -0.10 -3.34
C GLN A 45 -6.32 -1.06 -2.84
N SER A 46 -6.71 -2.24 -2.34
CA SER A 46 -5.77 -3.24 -1.83
C SER A 46 -5.12 -4.06 -2.93
N ALA A 47 -5.77 -4.23 -4.09
CA ALA A 47 -5.28 -5.02 -5.21
C ALA A 47 -3.92 -4.53 -5.73
N THR A 48 -3.71 -3.21 -5.79
CA THR A 48 -2.44 -2.64 -6.24
C THR A 48 -1.27 -3.08 -5.35
N LYS A 49 -1.51 -3.25 -4.03
CA LYS A 49 -0.47 -3.71 -3.08
C LYS A 49 -0.07 -5.16 -3.32
N ILE A 50 -1.01 -6.01 -3.74
CA ILE A 50 -0.76 -7.43 -4.04
C ILE A 50 0.14 -7.55 -5.27
N ILE A 51 -0.05 -6.72 -6.30
CA ILE A 51 0.78 -6.73 -7.51
C ILE A 51 2.25 -6.46 -7.18
N TYR A 52 2.54 -5.45 -6.34
CA TYR A 52 3.91 -5.18 -5.88
C TYR A 52 4.47 -6.34 -5.05
N ALA A 53 3.68 -6.92 -4.14
CA ALA A 53 4.13 -8.05 -3.33
C ALA A 53 4.45 -9.29 -4.19
N CYS A 54 3.66 -9.57 -5.23
CA CYS A 54 3.93 -10.66 -6.17
C CYS A 54 5.22 -10.45 -6.98
N GLY A 55 5.52 -9.22 -7.41
CA GLY A 55 6.77 -8.90 -8.09
C GLY A 55 8.01 -9.08 -7.21
N VAL A 56 7.87 -8.84 -5.91
CA VAL A 56 8.98 -8.82 -4.94
C VAL A 56 9.17 -10.15 -4.22
N ALA A 57 8.16 -11.02 -4.23
CA ALA A 57 8.21 -12.35 -3.62
C ALA A 57 9.45 -13.16 -4.06
N GLY A 58 9.85 -13.07 -5.33
CA GLY A 58 11.05 -13.75 -5.84
C GLY A 58 12.34 -13.26 -5.19
N ILE A 59 12.49 -11.93 -5.02
CA ILE A 59 13.66 -11.30 -4.40
C ILE A 59 13.72 -11.64 -2.91
N ILE A 60 12.58 -11.60 -2.21
CA ILE A 60 12.49 -11.95 -0.79
C ILE A 60 12.88 -13.42 -0.55
N VAL A 61 12.43 -14.34 -1.41
CA VAL A 61 12.71 -15.78 -1.27
C VAL A 61 14.18 -16.09 -1.58
N LEU A 62 14.81 -15.38 -2.53
CA LEU A 62 16.18 -15.63 -2.98
C LEU A 62 17.27 -14.89 -2.19
N GLY A 63 16.98 -13.67 -1.70
CA GLY A 63 18.00 -12.74 -1.19
C GLY A 63 17.92 -12.41 0.30
N GLY A 64 16.92 -12.90 1.03
CA GLY A 64 16.62 -12.42 2.38
C GLY A 64 15.92 -11.05 2.34
N THR A 65 15.21 -10.73 3.42
CA THR A 65 14.19 -9.67 3.50
C THR A 65 14.56 -8.35 2.83
N ASP A 66 13.84 -7.99 1.76
CA ASP A 66 13.90 -6.67 1.13
C ASP A 66 12.99 -5.68 1.88
N LEU A 67 13.47 -5.20 3.03
CA LEU A 67 12.81 -4.15 3.81
C LEU A 67 12.98 -2.75 3.15
N ALA A 68 13.87 -2.63 2.16
CA ALA A 68 14.14 -1.37 1.47
C ALA A 68 13.07 -1.06 0.41
N LEU A 69 12.39 -2.06 -0.11
CA LEU A 69 11.41 -1.83 -1.17
C LEU A 69 10.20 -0.99 -0.74
N GLY A 70 9.73 -1.17 0.50
CA GLY A 70 8.61 -0.40 1.03
C GLY A 70 8.89 1.10 1.13
N ARG A 71 10.10 1.48 1.57
CA ARG A 71 10.52 2.89 1.66
C ARG A 71 10.72 3.51 0.28
N GLU A 72 11.27 2.75 -0.67
CA GLU A 72 11.57 3.24 -2.01
C GLU A 72 10.29 3.43 -2.84
N VAL A 73 9.36 2.48 -2.80
CA VAL A 73 8.05 2.62 -3.46
C VAL A 73 7.22 3.73 -2.81
N GLY A 74 7.31 3.90 -1.49
CA GLY A 74 6.66 5.01 -0.78
C GLY A 74 7.19 6.38 -1.22
N LEU A 75 8.52 6.55 -1.27
CA LEU A 75 9.17 7.77 -1.76
C LEU A 75 8.86 8.01 -3.24
N ALA A 76 8.89 6.97 -4.07
CA ALA A 76 8.51 7.03 -5.48
C ALA A 76 7.10 7.59 -5.66
N ALA A 77 6.13 7.06 -4.90
CA ALA A 77 4.74 7.46 -4.95
C ALA A 77 4.54 8.92 -4.54
N VAL A 78 5.21 9.37 -3.46
CA VAL A 78 5.11 10.77 -3.00
C VAL A 78 5.70 11.73 -4.02
N ILE A 79 6.88 11.43 -4.57
CA ILE A 79 7.53 12.31 -5.56
C ILE A 79 6.73 12.33 -6.87
N ALA A 80 6.30 11.17 -7.37
CA ALA A 80 5.50 11.07 -8.58
C ALA A 80 4.14 11.77 -8.45
N ALA A 81 3.40 11.54 -7.36
CA ALA A 81 2.13 12.21 -7.11
C ALA A 81 2.30 13.73 -6.90
N SER A 82 3.42 14.15 -6.31
CA SER A 82 3.72 15.56 -6.14
C SER A 82 4.04 16.24 -7.46
N LEU A 83 4.74 15.60 -8.40
CA LEU A 83 5.11 16.20 -9.68
C LEU A 83 4.05 16.03 -10.79
N LEU A 84 3.21 15.00 -10.71
CA LEU A 84 2.19 14.66 -11.71
C LEU A 84 0.78 15.04 -11.23
N GLN A 85 0.62 16.29 -10.77
CA GLN A 85 -0.68 16.80 -10.32
C GLN A 85 -1.54 17.19 -11.52
N ALA A 86 -2.85 16.90 -11.43
CA ALA A 86 -3.80 17.34 -12.45
C ALA A 86 -3.87 18.88 -12.47
N ALA A 87 -3.91 19.48 -13.66
CA ALA A 87 -3.96 20.93 -13.84
C ALA A 87 -5.19 21.57 -13.16
N ASP A 88 -6.28 20.81 -13.07
CA ASP A 88 -7.56 21.23 -12.49
C ASP A 88 -7.65 20.95 -10.97
N TYR A 89 -6.56 20.50 -10.33
CA TYR A 89 -6.57 20.13 -8.92
C TYR A 89 -6.50 21.35 -8.00
N SER A 90 -7.59 21.59 -7.26
CA SER A 90 -7.76 22.73 -6.35
C SER A 90 -6.77 22.74 -5.17
N GLN A 91 -6.19 21.59 -4.79
CA GLN A 91 -5.22 21.44 -3.69
C GLN A 91 -3.83 21.05 -4.19
N ARG A 92 -3.38 21.67 -5.28
CA ARG A 92 -2.05 21.44 -5.86
C ARG A 92 -0.93 21.88 -4.91
N ILE A 93 0.10 21.04 -4.74
CA ILE A 93 1.31 21.34 -3.94
C ILE A 93 2.24 22.26 -4.74
N PHE A 94 2.29 22.11 -6.06
CA PHE A 94 3.01 23.02 -6.95
C PHE A 94 2.01 23.84 -7.78
N SER A 95 2.10 25.16 -7.67
CA SER A 95 1.32 26.06 -8.52
C SER A 95 1.85 26.04 -9.95
N LEU A 96 0.96 26.16 -10.94
CA LEU A 96 1.31 26.24 -12.37
C LEU A 96 2.30 27.38 -12.70
N ASP A 97 2.35 28.41 -11.86
CA ASP A 97 3.29 29.53 -11.97
C ASP A 97 4.73 29.14 -11.60
N THR A 98 4.90 28.07 -10.81
CA THR A 98 6.21 27.58 -10.31
C THR A 98 6.68 26.36 -11.08
N VAL A 99 5.75 25.49 -11.49
CA VAL A 99 6.06 24.28 -12.27
C VAL A 99 4.98 24.10 -13.35
N PRO A 100 5.31 24.30 -14.64
CA PRO A 100 4.42 23.99 -15.76
C PRO A 100 4.01 22.52 -15.74
N ALA A 101 2.87 22.17 -16.35
CA ALA A 101 2.46 20.77 -16.51
C ALA A 101 3.56 19.99 -17.25
N LEU A 102 4.31 19.18 -16.49
CA LEU A 102 5.43 18.41 -17.01
C LEU A 102 4.88 17.20 -17.79
N PRO A 103 5.47 16.86 -18.94
CA PRO A 103 5.14 15.62 -19.63
C PRO A 103 5.48 14.43 -18.73
N LEU A 104 4.63 13.40 -18.72
CA LEU A 104 4.72 12.21 -17.86
C LEU A 104 6.12 11.59 -17.74
N ILE A 105 6.89 11.64 -18.85
CA ILE A 105 8.23 11.08 -18.96
C ILE A 105 9.22 11.79 -18.01
N VAL A 106 9.08 13.09 -17.78
CA VAL A 106 10.04 13.87 -17.00
C VAL A 106 9.97 13.51 -15.50
N PRO A 107 8.81 13.53 -14.83
CA PRO A 107 8.70 13.05 -13.45
C PRO A 107 9.12 11.58 -13.29
N LEU A 108 8.82 10.73 -14.28
CA LEU A 108 9.17 9.31 -14.25
C LEU A 108 10.70 9.10 -14.24
N LEU A 109 11.41 9.73 -15.17
CA LEU A 109 12.88 9.65 -15.25
C LEU A 109 13.52 10.22 -13.98
N LEU A 110 13.01 11.34 -13.47
CA LEU A 110 13.51 11.99 -12.28
C LEU A 110 13.39 11.08 -11.04
N VAL A 111 12.22 10.46 -10.85
CA VAL A 111 12.00 9.48 -9.77
C VAL A 111 12.94 8.29 -9.88
N MET A 112 13.13 7.74 -11.10
CA MET A 112 14.07 6.61 -11.29
C MET A 112 15.50 6.98 -10.91
N VAL A 113 15.97 8.17 -11.28
CA VAL A 113 17.32 8.64 -10.93
C VAL A 113 17.46 8.84 -9.42
N ILE A 114 16.48 9.48 -8.77
CA ILE A 114 16.53 9.70 -7.31
C ILE A 114 16.56 8.37 -6.56
N LEU A 115 15.70 7.42 -6.92
CA LEU A 115 15.64 6.13 -6.24
C LEU A 115 16.90 5.30 -6.50
N ALA A 116 17.46 5.32 -7.71
CA ALA A 116 18.72 4.65 -8.00
C ALA A 116 19.86 5.17 -7.12
N VAL A 117 19.95 6.49 -6.92
CA VAL A 117 20.95 7.11 -6.02
C VAL A 117 20.71 6.73 -4.55
N ILE A 118 19.46 6.61 -4.11
CA ILE A 118 19.11 6.21 -2.73
C ILE A 118 19.38 4.72 -2.49
N LEU A 119 19.11 3.86 -3.48
CA LEU A 119 19.35 2.43 -3.43
C LEU A 119 20.85 2.08 -3.42
N LEU A 120 21.69 2.92 -4.04
CA LEU A 120 23.16 2.78 -4.06
C LEU A 120 23.83 3.13 -2.71
N ARG A 121 23.06 3.52 -1.68
CA ARG A 121 23.53 3.80 -0.31
C ARG A 121 23.00 2.79 0.69
#